data_AF-A0A258E705-F1
#
_entry.id   AF-A0A258E705-F1
#
_cell.length_a   1.000
_cell.length_b   1.000
_cell.length_c   1.000
_cell.angle_alpha   90.00
_cell.angle_beta   90.00
_cell.angle_gamma   90.00
#
_symmetry.space_group_name_H-M   'P 1'
#
loop_
_entity.id
_entity.type
_entity.pdbx_description
1 polymer ?
#
loop_
_entity_poly.entity_id
_entity_poly.type
_entity_poly.pdbx_seq_one_letter_code
_entity_poly.pdbx_strand_id
1 'polypeptide(L)'
;MSFVPQGLFEKASAFIHQYFEENGRPDEASRLQEIIEEIGLTGTYTLQEQELIFGAKLAWRNSNRCIGRLFWKSLKVRDRRHLQTESEVFSDILDHLNFGYNQGKIRPVITVYSNSKELTFKIWNKQIIRYAGYIQEDGSILGDPDSVEFTRLCLNRGWKSSGSAFDVLPVVIQKNDEEPQWFTIPEHLTFQIELKHTELPILDELKWKWYALPVISDMRLEVGGLSFFAAPFNGWYMLTEIAVRNLGDAHRYNFIPKLAQLLGYDTSHTKTLWRDKVLVVLMEMVLESFQRAGVTLVDHHTASEQF
;
A
#
# COMPACT_ATOMS: atom_id res chain seq x y z
N MET A 1 -23.82 -23.91 28.44
CA MET A 1 -23.44 -22.50 28.24
C MET A 1 -22.01 -22.49 27.75
N SER A 2 -21.82 -22.38 26.43
CA SER A 2 -20.49 -22.19 25.83
C SER A 2 -19.97 -20.82 26.28
N PHE A 3 -18.73 -20.80 26.76
CA PHE A 3 -18.08 -19.59 27.22
C PHE A 3 -17.74 -18.73 26.00
N VAL A 4 -18.60 -17.77 25.67
CA VAL A 4 -18.32 -16.76 24.65
C VAL A 4 -17.16 -15.90 25.17
N PRO A 5 -16.05 -15.75 24.43
CA PRO A 5 -14.99 -14.83 24.82
C PRO A 5 -15.60 -13.42 24.91
N GLN A 6 -15.77 -12.92 26.13
CA GLN A 6 -16.58 -11.73 26.42
C GLN A 6 -16.17 -10.52 25.57
N GLY A 7 -14.87 -10.34 25.31
CA GLY A 7 -14.37 -9.23 24.49
C GLY A 7 -14.64 -9.34 22.98
N LEU A 8 -14.82 -10.53 22.40
CA LEU A 8 -15.08 -10.66 20.96
C LEU A 8 -16.52 -10.26 20.64
N PHE A 9 -17.49 -10.77 21.40
CA PHE A 9 -18.89 -10.44 21.18
C PHE A 9 -19.19 -8.96 21.43
N GLU A 10 -18.57 -8.35 22.45
CA GLU A 10 -18.71 -6.90 22.70
C GLU A 10 -18.27 -6.07 21.49
N LYS A 11 -17.11 -6.39 20.90
CA LYS A 11 -16.62 -5.72 19.68
C LYS A 11 -17.52 -5.98 18.47
N ALA A 12 -17.97 -7.23 18.29
CA ALA A 12 -18.87 -7.59 17.21
C ALA A 12 -20.21 -6.83 17.33
N SER A 13 -20.79 -6.80 18.52
CA SER A 13 -22.05 -6.11 18.81
C SER A 13 -21.94 -4.60 18.56
N ALA A 14 -20.86 -3.95 19.01
CA ALA A 14 -20.65 -2.53 18.75
C ALA A 14 -20.56 -2.22 17.25
N PHE A 15 -19.84 -3.07 16.50
CA PHE A 15 -19.72 -2.93 15.05
C PHE A 15 -21.06 -3.15 14.32
N ILE A 16 -21.80 -4.21 14.69
CA ILE A 16 -23.10 -4.53 14.08
C ILE A 16 -24.12 -3.43 14.37
N HIS A 17 -24.12 -2.89 15.58
CA HIS A 17 -24.97 -1.75 15.93
C HIS A 17 -24.71 -0.55 15.00
N GLN A 18 -23.44 -0.17 14.82
CA GLN A 18 -23.07 0.92 13.90
C GLN A 18 -23.45 0.61 12.45
N TYR A 19 -23.27 -0.63 12.01
CA TYR A 19 -23.65 -1.06 10.66
C TYR A 19 -25.16 -0.86 10.40
N PHE A 20 -26.03 -1.31 11.31
CA PHE A 20 -27.48 -1.15 11.17
C PHE A 20 -27.95 0.29 11.40
N GLU A 21 -27.27 1.07 12.24
CA GLU A 21 -27.56 2.51 12.40
C GLU A 21 -27.32 3.28 11.09
N GLU A 22 -26.21 3.01 10.39
CA GLU A 22 -25.84 3.74 9.16
C GLU A 22 -26.51 3.20 7.87
N ASN A 23 -27.03 1.96 7.86
CA ASN A 23 -27.63 1.34 6.66
C ASN A 23 -29.13 1.00 6.80
N GLY A 24 -29.75 1.31 7.94
CA GLY A 24 -31.13 0.94 8.25
C GLY A 24 -31.21 -0.35 9.07
N ARG A 25 -32.30 -0.51 9.84
CA ARG A 25 -32.39 -1.48 10.96
C ARG A 25 -33.29 -2.73 10.78
N PRO A 26 -33.55 -3.29 9.58
CA PRO A 26 -34.22 -4.57 9.53
C PRO A 26 -33.24 -5.64 10.04
N ASP A 27 -33.54 -6.29 11.17
CA ASP A 27 -32.94 -7.57 11.59
C ASP A 27 -31.64 -7.56 12.46
N GLU A 28 -31.28 -6.44 13.10
CA GLU A 28 -30.11 -6.35 14.01
C GLU A 28 -30.11 -7.44 15.11
N ALA A 29 -31.24 -7.64 15.79
CA ALA A 29 -31.35 -8.61 16.88
C ALA A 29 -31.14 -10.06 16.41
N SER A 30 -31.64 -10.40 15.22
CA SER A 30 -31.43 -11.73 14.62
C SER A 30 -29.97 -11.94 14.30
N ARG A 31 -29.31 -10.94 13.70
CA ARG A 31 -27.90 -11.03 13.35
C ARG A 31 -27.00 -11.17 14.57
N LEU A 32 -27.29 -10.45 15.66
CA LEU A 32 -26.55 -10.60 16.92
C LEU A 32 -26.70 -12.01 17.51
N GLN A 33 -27.89 -12.60 17.41
CA GLN A 33 -28.12 -13.97 17.88
C GLN A 33 -27.31 -15.00 17.07
N GLU A 34 -27.27 -14.86 15.73
CA GLU A 34 -26.42 -15.70 14.87
C GLU A 34 -24.95 -15.61 15.27
N ILE A 35 -24.44 -14.41 15.56
CA ILE A 35 -23.05 -14.19 15.97
C ILE A 35 -22.78 -14.86 17.33
N ILE A 36 -23.71 -14.77 18.29
CA ILE A 36 -23.57 -15.45 19.58
C ILE A 36 -23.44 -16.96 19.38
N GLU A 37 -24.29 -17.53 18.54
CA GLU A 37 -24.29 -18.96 18.24
C GLU A 37 -23.01 -19.39 17.53
N GLU A 38 -22.57 -18.65 16.51
CA GLU A 38 -21.33 -18.94 15.76
C GLU A 38 -20.09 -18.86 16.66
N ILE A 39 -19.99 -17.82 17.50
CA ILE A 39 -18.90 -17.70 18.49
C ILE A 39 -18.97 -18.85 19.49
N GLY A 40 -20.16 -19.21 19.96
CA GLY A 40 -20.36 -20.32 20.88
C GLY A 40 -19.91 -21.68 20.32
N LEU A 41 -20.02 -21.88 19.01
CA LEU A 41 -19.66 -23.13 18.33
C LEU A 41 -18.21 -23.17 17.84
N THR A 42 -17.69 -22.07 17.32
CA THR A 42 -16.39 -22.04 16.61
C THR A 42 -15.31 -21.23 17.34
N GLY A 43 -15.70 -20.45 18.36
CA GLY A 43 -14.85 -19.48 19.03
C GLY A 43 -14.57 -18.21 18.23
N THR A 44 -15.24 -18.02 17.07
CA THR A 44 -15.17 -16.81 16.24
C THR A 44 -16.48 -16.61 15.48
N TYR A 45 -16.55 -15.62 14.59
CA TYR A 45 -17.71 -15.45 13.69
C TYR A 45 -17.27 -14.95 12.31
N THR A 46 -18.17 -15.06 11.34
CA THR A 46 -17.90 -14.67 9.96
C THR A 46 -18.71 -13.44 9.60
N LEU A 47 -18.03 -12.39 9.11
CA LEU A 47 -18.71 -11.24 8.52
C LEU A 47 -19.42 -11.63 7.22
N GLN A 48 -20.65 -11.17 7.07
CA GLN A 48 -21.33 -11.16 5.78
C GLN A 48 -20.60 -10.21 4.80
N GLU A 49 -20.81 -10.38 3.50
CA GLU A 49 -20.12 -9.55 2.49
C GLU A 49 -20.39 -8.05 2.69
N GLN A 50 -21.64 -7.66 2.97
CA GLN A 50 -22.00 -6.26 3.19
C GLN A 50 -21.37 -5.69 4.47
N GLU A 51 -21.27 -6.49 5.53
CA GLU A 51 -20.59 -6.13 6.78
C GLU A 51 -19.10 -5.92 6.52
N LEU A 52 -18.45 -6.79 5.74
CA LEU A 52 -17.05 -6.64 5.36
C LEU A 52 -16.83 -5.37 4.52
N ILE A 53 -17.70 -5.10 3.55
CA ILE A 53 -17.66 -3.88 2.73
C ILE A 53 -17.75 -2.64 3.61
N PHE A 54 -18.73 -2.61 4.52
CA PHE A 54 -18.92 -1.50 5.44
C PHE A 54 -17.71 -1.33 6.37
N GLY A 55 -17.25 -2.41 6.99
CA GLY A 55 -16.12 -2.40 7.92
C GLY A 55 -14.82 -1.92 7.29
N ALA A 56 -14.49 -2.37 6.07
CA ALA A 56 -13.30 -1.93 5.36
C ALA A 56 -13.36 -0.43 5.00
N LYS A 57 -14.54 0.06 4.57
CA LYS A 57 -14.78 1.48 4.29
C LYS A 57 -14.66 2.33 5.56
N LEU A 58 -15.24 1.85 6.66
CA LEU A 58 -15.19 2.52 7.95
C LEU A 58 -13.77 2.55 8.51
N ALA A 59 -12.98 1.50 8.32
CA ALA A 59 -11.57 1.47 8.70
C ALA A 59 -10.76 2.57 8.00
N TRP A 60 -11.01 2.82 6.70
CA TRP A 60 -10.39 3.94 6.00
C TRP A 60 -10.88 5.29 6.53
N ARG A 61 -12.19 5.47 6.72
CA ARG A 61 -12.78 6.68 7.33
C ARG A 61 -12.12 7.03 8.67
N ASN A 62 -11.81 6.01 9.47
CA ASN A 62 -11.22 6.14 10.81
C ASN A 62 -9.69 6.16 10.84
N SER A 63 -9.02 6.08 9.68
CA SER A 63 -7.56 6.14 9.61
C SER A 63 -7.05 7.57 9.82
N ASN A 64 -6.67 7.89 11.06
CA ASN A 64 -6.26 9.23 11.49
C ASN A 64 -4.97 9.75 10.83
N ARG A 65 -4.19 8.88 10.15
CA ARG A 65 -2.99 9.25 9.41
C ARG A 65 -3.22 9.37 7.90
N CYS A 66 -4.45 9.13 7.42
CA CYS A 66 -4.77 9.21 5.99
C CYS A 66 -5.42 10.56 5.64
N ILE A 67 -4.69 11.42 4.92
CA ILE A 67 -5.20 12.69 4.40
C ILE A 67 -6.28 12.49 3.32
N GLY A 68 -6.24 11.38 2.58
CA GLY A 68 -7.19 11.06 1.51
C GLY A 68 -8.55 10.52 1.98
N ARG A 69 -8.90 10.61 3.27
CA ARG A 69 -10.09 9.96 3.84
C ARG A 69 -11.43 10.48 3.30
N LEU A 70 -11.47 11.64 2.65
CA LEU A 70 -12.68 12.17 1.99
C LEU A 70 -13.32 11.14 1.04
N PHE A 71 -12.49 10.33 0.36
CA PHE A 71 -12.92 9.38 -0.65
C PHE A 71 -13.37 8.02 -0.08
N TRP A 72 -13.50 7.86 1.25
CA TRP A 72 -13.72 6.57 1.88
C TRP A 72 -14.90 5.75 1.32
N LYS A 73 -15.98 6.42 0.89
CA LYS A 73 -17.16 5.77 0.30
C LYS A 73 -16.90 5.12 -1.05
N SER A 74 -15.90 5.58 -1.81
CA SER A 74 -15.58 5.08 -3.15
C SER A 74 -14.71 3.82 -3.15
N LEU A 75 -14.21 3.39 -1.98
CA LEU A 75 -13.40 2.18 -1.85
C LEU A 75 -14.11 0.97 -2.43
N LYS A 76 -13.49 0.32 -3.41
CA LYS A 76 -13.89 -1.00 -3.85
C LYS A 76 -13.35 -2.03 -2.88
N VAL A 77 -14.22 -2.84 -2.30
CA VAL A 77 -13.84 -3.97 -1.45
C VAL A 77 -13.98 -5.25 -2.28
N ARG A 78 -12.93 -6.07 -2.32
CA ARG A 78 -12.88 -7.37 -2.99
C ARG A 78 -12.82 -8.45 -1.93
N ASP A 79 -13.91 -9.20 -1.77
CA ASP A 79 -13.93 -10.36 -0.88
C ASP A 79 -13.25 -11.55 -1.58
N ARG A 80 -12.11 -11.96 -1.02
CA ARG A 80 -11.26 -13.07 -1.48
C ARG A 80 -10.93 -14.02 -0.34
N ARG A 81 -11.78 -14.06 0.69
CA ARG A 81 -11.64 -14.98 1.83
C ARG A 81 -11.73 -16.46 1.44
N HIS A 82 -12.23 -16.76 0.25
CA HIS A 82 -12.38 -18.11 -0.29
C HIS A 82 -11.13 -18.66 -1.00
N LEU A 83 -10.12 -17.84 -1.32
CA LEU A 83 -8.90 -18.31 -2.00
C LEU A 83 -8.08 -19.22 -1.08
N GLN A 84 -7.50 -20.30 -1.61
CA GLN A 84 -6.95 -21.42 -0.83
C GLN A 84 -5.43 -21.56 -0.94
N THR A 85 -4.82 -20.95 -1.95
CA THR A 85 -3.39 -21.12 -2.26
C THR A 85 -2.69 -19.78 -2.50
N GLU A 86 -1.38 -19.75 -2.28
CA GLU A 86 -0.52 -18.59 -2.52
C GLU A 86 -0.52 -18.18 -3.98
N SER A 87 -0.62 -19.15 -4.91
CA SER A 87 -0.72 -18.89 -6.34
C SER A 87 -2.03 -18.21 -6.73
N GLU A 88 -3.16 -18.61 -6.12
CA GLU A 88 -4.44 -17.92 -6.29
C GLU A 88 -4.39 -16.51 -5.71
N VAL A 89 -3.80 -16.33 -4.51
CA VAL A 89 -3.60 -15.01 -3.90
C VAL A 89 -2.71 -14.14 -4.80
N PHE A 90 -1.62 -14.67 -5.34
CA PHE A 90 -0.77 -13.92 -6.27
C PHE A 90 -1.52 -13.53 -7.54
N SER A 91 -2.28 -14.45 -8.15
CA SER A 91 -3.11 -14.13 -9.31
C SER A 91 -4.11 -13.01 -8.99
N ASP A 92 -4.75 -13.06 -7.82
CA ASP A 92 -5.68 -12.01 -7.40
C ASP A 92 -4.99 -10.66 -7.11
N ILE A 93 -3.74 -10.67 -6.63
CA ILE A 93 -2.91 -9.47 -6.50
C ILE A 93 -2.68 -8.85 -7.88
N LEU A 94 -2.41 -9.63 -8.93
CA LEU A 94 -2.28 -9.09 -10.29
C LEU A 94 -3.59 -8.44 -10.77
N ASP A 95 -4.74 -9.06 -10.46
CA ASP A 95 -6.05 -8.47 -10.72
C ASP A 95 -6.28 -7.19 -9.90
N HIS A 96 -5.80 -7.14 -8.65
CA HIS A 96 -5.81 -5.94 -7.80
C HIS A 96 -5.06 -4.81 -8.48
N LEU A 97 -3.83 -5.08 -8.93
CA LEU A 97 -2.95 -4.12 -9.58
C LEU A 97 -3.60 -3.55 -10.83
N ASN A 98 -4.14 -4.42 -11.69
CA ASN A 98 -4.80 -4.01 -12.92
C ASN A 98 -6.07 -3.18 -12.65
N PHE A 99 -6.91 -3.63 -11.70
CA PHE A 99 -8.13 -2.91 -11.32
C PHE A 99 -7.83 -1.55 -10.68
N GLY A 100 -6.86 -1.51 -9.77
CA GLY A 100 -6.43 -0.32 -9.05
C GLY A 100 -5.78 0.70 -9.99
N TYR A 101 -4.96 0.25 -10.93
CA TYR A 101 -4.29 1.14 -11.89
C TYR A 101 -5.27 1.78 -12.89
N ASN A 102 -6.21 1.00 -13.44
CA ASN A 102 -7.28 1.50 -14.32
C ASN A 102 -6.79 2.52 -15.37
N GLN A 103 -5.76 2.14 -16.14
CA GLN A 103 -5.17 2.96 -17.21
C GLN A 103 -4.73 4.35 -16.70
N GLY A 104 -4.13 4.40 -15.51
CA GLY A 104 -3.68 5.63 -14.85
C GLY A 104 -4.76 6.37 -14.05
N LYS A 105 -6.05 6.08 -14.24
CA LYS A 105 -7.15 6.65 -13.45
C LYS A 105 -7.35 5.86 -12.17
N ILE A 106 -6.43 6.02 -11.22
CA ILE A 106 -6.28 5.16 -10.05
C ILE A 106 -7.59 5.03 -9.26
N ARG A 107 -7.96 3.78 -8.94
CA ARG A 107 -9.16 3.45 -8.14
C ARG A 107 -8.74 3.01 -6.74
N PRO A 108 -9.40 3.52 -5.69
CA PRO A 108 -9.17 3.00 -4.35
C PRO A 108 -9.79 1.61 -4.23
N VAL A 109 -8.97 0.63 -3.88
CA VAL A 109 -9.41 -0.76 -3.72
C VAL A 109 -8.69 -1.40 -2.54
N ILE A 110 -9.41 -2.29 -1.84
CA ILE A 110 -8.87 -3.21 -0.85
C ILE A 110 -9.28 -4.62 -1.23
N THR A 111 -8.39 -5.58 -1.06
CA THR A 111 -8.69 -7.00 -1.19
C THR A 111 -8.50 -7.66 0.15
N VAL A 112 -9.48 -8.42 0.61
CA VAL A 112 -9.44 -9.06 1.92
C VAL A 112 -9.36 -10.57 1.73
N TYR A 113 -8.27 -11.17 2.21
CA TYR A 113 -8.06 -12.62 2.20
C TYR A 113 -8.52 -13.26 3.51
N SER A 114 -8.47 -14.59 3.57
CA SER A 114 -8.98 -15.36 4.70
C SER A 114 -8.37 -14.95 6.04
N ASN A 115 -9.22 -14.93 7.06
CA ASN A 115 -8.86 -14.75 8.47
C ASN A 115 -9.26 -15.95 9.35
N SER A 116 -9.59 -17.10 8.74
CA SER A 116 -9.91 -18.32 9.49
C SER A 116 -8.66 -18.91 10.14
N LYS A 117 -8.83 -19.76 11.17
CA LYS A 117 -7.69 -20.40 11.85
C LYS A 117 -7.01 -21.44 10.97
N GLU A 118 -7.78 -22.06 10.09
CA GLU A 118 -7.36 -23.14 9.19
C GLU A 118 -6.65 -22.60 7.94
N LEU A 119 -6.91 -21.34 7.60
CA LEU A 119 -6.41 -20.72 6.38
C LEU A 119 -6.15 -19.23 6.62
N THR A 120 -4.88 -18.89 6.75
CA THR A 120 -4.39 -17.52 6.83
C THR A 120 -3.36 -17.28 5.75
N PHE A 121 -3.25 -16.01 5.33
CA PHE A 121 -2.17 -15.55 4.47
C PHE A 121 -1.40 -14.42 5.14
N LYS A 122 -0.10 -14.34 4.87
CA LYS A 122 0.75 -13.18 5.18
C LYS A 122 1.44 -12.76 3.89
N ILE A 123 1.34 -11.48 3.57
CA ILE A 123 2.15 -10.85 2.51
C ILE A 123 3.30 -10.16 3.23
N TRP A 124 4.53 -10.61 3.01
CA TRP A 124 5.68 -10.11 3.75
C TRP A 124 6.15 -8.73 3.26
N ASN A 125 5.73 -8.35 2.06
CA ASN A 125 6.02 -7.04 1.49
C ASN A 125 5.30 -5.94 2.28
N LYS A 126 6.01 -4.81 2.53
CA LYS A 126 5.37 -3.58 3.00
C LYS A 126 4.38 -2.98 1.98
N GLN A 127 4.80 -3.01 0.71
CA GLN A 127 3.98 -2.64 -0.44
C GLN A 127 4.16 -3.66 -1.56
N ILE A 128 3.11 -3.93 -2.33
CA ILE A 128 3.15 -4.94 -3.40
C ILE A 128 4.19 -4.57 -4.47
N ILE A 129 4.16 -3.33 -4.96
CA ILE A 129 5.19 -2.80 -5.85
C ILE A 129 6.15 -1.99 -4.99
N ARG A 130 7.41 -2.41 -4.97
CA ARG A 130 8.46 -1.69 -4.25
C ARG A 130 9.83 -1.99 -4.86
N TYR A 131 10.71 -1.00 -4.85
CA TYR A 131 12.08 -1.19 -5.31
C TYR A 131 12.97 -1.84 -4.26
N ALA A 132 13.91 -2.65 -4.72
CA ALA A 132 14.93 -3.29 -3.91
C ALA A 132 16.05 -2.32 -3.49
N GLY A 133 16.85 -2.72 -2.50
CA GLY A 133 18.01 -1.99 -2.00
C GLY A 133 19.22 -2.89 -1.77
N TYR A 134 20.39 -2.50 -2.27
CA TYR A 134 21.61 -3.29 -2.28
C TYR A 134 22.75 -2.54 -1.62
N ILE A 135 23.33 -3.10 -0.56
CA ILE A 135 24.56 -2.59 0.02
C ILE A 135 25.71 -2.89 -0.96
N GLN A 136 26.44 -1.85 -1.35
CA GLN A 136 27.61 -1.93 -2.23
C GLN A 136 28.88 -2.22 -1.41
N GLU A 137 29.96 -2.58 -2.10
CA GLU A 137 31.27 -2.88 -1.47
C GLU A 137 31.82 -1.70 -0.64
N ASP A 138 31.57 -0.47 -1.07
CA ASP A 138 31.99 0.76 -0.39
C ASP A 138 31.06 1.17 0.77
N GLY A 139 30.02 0.38 1.06
CA GLY A 139 29.02 0.64 2.10
C GLY A 139 27.90 1.58 1.67
N SER A 140 27.93 2.11 0.44
CA SER A 140 26.79 2.85 -0.12
C SER A 140 25.60 1.92 -0.41
N ILE A 141 24.41 2.50 -0.63
CA ILE A 141 23.21 1.73 -0.97
C ILE A 141 22.76 2.12 -2.38
N LEU A 142 22.63 1.11 -3.24
CA LEU A 142 21.98 1.22 -4.54
C LEU A 142 20.50 0.85 -4.40
N GLY A 143 19.59 1.68 -4.92
CA GLY A 143 18.15 1.47 -4.82
C GLY A 143 17.54 2.05 -3.55
N ASP A 144 16.54 1.38 -2.98
CA ASP A 144 15.78 1.87 -1.82
C ASP A 144 16.36 1.35 -0.49
N PRO A 145 16.95 2.21 0.38
CA PRO A 145 17.47 1.79 1.68
C PRO A 145 16.45 1.12 2.60
N ASP A 146 15.18 1.51 2.57
CA ASP A 146 14.15 0.89 3.44
C ASP A 146 13.81 -0.55 3.01
N SER A 147 14.24 -0.98 1.83
CA SER A 147 14.05 -2.34 1.33
C SER A 147 15.27 -3.24 1.52
N VAL A 148 16.40 -2.77 2.06
CA VAL A 148 17.66 -3.53 2.08
C VAL A 148 17.53 -4.89 2.76
N GLU A 149 16.90 -4.94 3.93
CA GLU A 149 16.73 -6.18 4.68
C GLU A 149 15.85 -7.19 3.91
N PHE A 150 14.72 -6.72 3.40
CA PHE A 150 13.80 -7.56 2.62
C PHE A 150 14.41 -7.99 1.28
N THR A 151 15.23 -7.15 0.67
CA THR A 151 15.98 -7.47 -0.55
C THR A 151 16.95 -8.62 -0.28
N ARG A 152 17.75 -8.54 0.79
CA ARG A 152 18.67 -9.59 1.20
C ARG A 152 17.94 -10.91 1.46
N LEU A 153 16.79 -10.84 2.12
CA LEU A 153 15.93 -11.99 2.37
C LEU A 153 15.47 -12.68 1.07
N CYS A 154 15.05 -11.90 0.07
CA CYS A 154 14.63 -12.41 -1.24
C CYS A 154 15.81 -13.05 -1.99
N LEU A 155 16.97 -12.37 -2.03
CA LEU A 155 18.19 -12.87 -2.68
C LEU A 155 18.65 -14.20 -2.06
N ASN A 156 18.66 -14.30 -0.72
CA ASN A 156 19.03 -15.53 -0.01
C ASN A 156 18.08 -16.70 -0.29
N ARG A 157 16.83 -16.42 -0.69
CA ARG A 157 15.84 -17.43 -1.12
C ARG A 157 15.81 -17.65 -2.64
N GLY A 158 16.85 -17.18 -3.35
CA GLY A 158 17.05 -17.46 -4.76
C GLY A 158 16.36 -16.50 -5.73
N TRP A 159 15.76 -15.40 -5.25
CA TRP A 159 15.31 -14.34 -6.15
C TRP A 159 16.51 -13.77 -6.91
N LYS A 160 16.33 -13.55 -8.21
CA LYS A 160 17.35 -12.96 -9.09
C LYS A 160 16.98 -11.53 -9.41
N SER A 161 17.95 -10.65 -9.24
CA SER A 161 17.85 -9.22 -9.48
C SER A 161 18.72 -8.82 -10.67
N SER A 162 18.35 -7.75 -11.37
CA SER A 162 19.18 -7.11 -12.39
C SER A 162 20.31 -6.26 -11.81
N GLY A 163 20.25 -5.95 -10.52
CA GLY A 163 21.21 -5.12 -9.81
C GLY A 163 21.05 -3.63 -10.11
N SER A 164 19.83 -3.15 -10.38
CA SER A 164 19.56 -1.73 -10.65
C SER A 164 18.94 -1.00 -9.46
N ALA A 165 19.00 0.33 -9.48
CA ALA A 165 18.39 1.19 -8.45
C ALA A 165 16.85 1.11 -8.39
N PHE A 166 16.22 0.46 -9.36
CA PHE A 166 14.77 0.39 -9.50
C PHE A 166 14.31 -1.02 -9.88
N ASP A 167 14.97 -2.04 -9.34
CA ASP A 167 14.54 -3.44 -9.43
C ASP A 167 13.26 -3.61 -8.58
N VAL A 168 12.16 -4.04 -9.21
CA VAL A 168 10.91 -4.34 -8.49
C VAL A 168 11.06 -5.66 -7.74
N LEU A 169 10.84 -5.62 -6.43
CA LEU A 169 10.89 -6.79 -5.55
C LEU A 169 9.80 -7.82 -5.91
N PRO A 170 10.03 -9.11 -5.66
CA PRO A 170 9.00 -10.12 -5.82
C PRO A 170 7.96 -9.98 -4.69
N VAL A 171 6.75 -10.49 -4.93
CA VAL A 171 5.72 -10.61 -3.88
C VAL A 171 5.97 -11.90 -3.12
N VAL A 172 6.14 -11.82 -1.81
CA VAL A 172 6.38 -12.95 -0.91
C VAL A 172 5.10 -13.24 -0.12
N ILE A 173 4.52 -14.41 -0.37
CA ILE A 173 3.24 -14.84 0.19
C ILE A 173 3.49 -16.10 1.00
N GLN A 174 2.99 -16.10 2.24
CA GLN A 174 3.03 -17.25 3.13
C GLN A 174 1.60 -17.69 3.44
N LYS A 175 1.30 -18.96 3.22
CA LYS A 175 0.07 -19.59 3.72
C LYS A 175 0.34 -20.22 5.08
N ASN A 176 -0.53 -19.93 6.05
CA ASN A 176 -0.40 -20.43 7.42
C ASN A 176 1.01 -20.21 7.98
N ASP A 177 1.66 -21.28 8.45
CA ASP A 177 3.05 -21.29 8.90
C ASP A 177 3.95 -22.11 7.95
N GLU A 178 3.52 -22.29 6.69
CA GLU A 178 4.31 -22.95 5.65
C GLU A 178 5.49 -22.08 5.19
N GLU A 179 6.40 -22.65 4.40
CA GLU A 179 7.49 -21.88 3.80
C GLU A 179 6.93 -20.85 2.79
N PRO A 180 7.34 -19.58 2.86
CA PRO A 180 6.84 -18.54 1.98
C PRO A 180 7.27 -18.79 0.52
N GLN A 181 6.36 -18.52 -0.41
CA GLN A 181 6.62 -18.53 -1.84
C GLN A 181 6.79 -17.11 -2.36
N TRP A 182 7.68 -16.92 -3.32
CA TRP A 182 7.87 -15.63 -3.98
C TRP A 182 7.42 -15.68 -5.43
N PHE A 183 6.84 -14.59 -5.89
CA PHE A 183 6.26 -14.46 -7.22
C PHE A 183 6.72 -13.16 -7.87
N THR A 184 7.14 -13.23 -9.14
CA THR A 184 7.56 -12.04 -9.89
C THR A 184 6.36 -11.37 -10.54
N ILE A 185 6.17 -10.08 -10.25
CA ILE A 185 5.16 -9.26 -10.92
C ILE A 185 5.54 -9.11 -12.40
N PRO A 186 4.65 -9.42 -13.35
CA PRO A 186 4.90 -9.15 -14.77
C PRO A 186 5.22 -7.67 -15.00
N GLU A 187 6.22 -7.38 -15.84
CA GLU A 187 6.74 -6.01 -16.02
C GLU A 187 5.64 -4.98 -16.37
N HIS A 188 4.67 -5.37 -17.21
CA HIS A 188 3.54 -4.53 -17.61
C HIS A 188 2.56 -4.18 -16.48
N LEU A 189 2.64 -4.85 -15.32
CA LEU A 189 1.84 -4.58 -14.12
C LEU A 189 2.64 -3.84 -13.03
N THR A 190 3.88 -3.42 -13.31
CA THR A 190 4.69 -2.62 -12.38
C THR A 190 4.40 -1.12 -12.48
N PHE A 191 3.75 -0.68 -13.56
CA PHE A 191 3.28 0.69 -13.79
C PHE A 191 4.31 1.79 -13.48
N GLN A 192 5.56 1.58 -13.92
CA GLN A 192 6.65 2.53 -13.69
C GLN A 192 6.57 3.73 -14.65
N ILE A 193 6.74 4.94 -14.11
CA ILE A 193 6.76 6.21 -14.84
C ILE A 193 8.18 6.76 -14.79
N GLU A 194 8.78 7.00 -15.95
CA GLU A 194 10.04 7.76 -16.04
C GLU A 194 9.81 9.20 -15.61
N LEU A 195 10.68 9.70 -14.74
CA LEU A 195 10.65 11.07 -14.25
C LEU A 195 11.48 11.97 -15.15
N LYS A 196 10.84 13.00 -15.70
CA LYS A 196 11.43 13.97 -16.64
C LYS A 196 11.01 15.37 -16.27
N HIS A 197 11.85 16.35 -16.59
CA HIS A 197 11.58 17.76 -16.33
C HIS A 197 11.65 18.56 -17.63
N THR A 198 10.53 19.16 -18.05
CA THR A 198 10.40 19.79 -19.37
C THR A 198 11.42 20.91 -19.59
N GLU A 199 11.65 21.73 -18.57
CA GLU A 199 12.58 22.88 -18.66
C GLU A 199 14.04 22.52 -18.31
N LEU A 200 14.30 21.30 -17.83
CA LEU A 200 15.62 20.88 -17.36
C LEU A 200 16.02 19.52 -17.96
N PRO A 201 16.25 19.44 -19.30
CA PRO A 201 16.59 18.18 -19.98
C PRO A 201 17.86 17.49 -19.45
N ILE A 202 18.75 18.24 -18.80
CA ILE A 202 19.94 17.68 -18.13
C ILE A 202 19.59 16.64 -17.06
N LEU A 203 18.36 16.68 -16.53
CA LEU A 203 17.88 15.70 -15.54
C LEU A 203 17.46 14.37 -16.18
N ASP A 204 17.19 14.32 -17.49
CA ASP A 204 16.73 13.10 -18.17
C ASP A 204 17.81 12.00 -18.16
N GLU A 205 19.09 12.37 -18.07
CA GLU A 205 20.22 11.44 -17.96
C GLU A 205 20.17 10.57 -16.69
N LEU A 206 19.43 11.01 -15.67
CA LEU A 206 19.30 10.32 -14.40
C LEU A 206 18.47 9.03 -14.50
N LYS A 207 17.60 8.93 -15.51
CA LYS A 207 16.72 7.76 -15.76
C LYS A 207 15.94 7.32 -14.51
N TRP A 208 15.56 8.28 -13.68
CA TRP A 208 14.78 8.00 -12.48
C TRP A 208 13.35 7.64 -12.85
N LYS A 209 12.74 6.79 -12.01
CA LYS A 209 11.38 6.34 -12.21
C LYS A 209 10.69 6.03 -10.90
N TRP A 210 9.38 6.11 -10.91
CA TRP A 210 8.55 5.71 -9.77
C TRP A 210 7.35 4.91 -10.24
N TYR A 211 6.91 3.93 -9.44
CA TYR A 211 5.70 3.16 -9.75
C TYR A 211 4.44 3.97 -9.42
N ALA A 212 3.40 3.81 -10.23
CA ALA A 212 2.19 4.63 -10.16
C ALA A 212 1.24 4.28 -9.01
N LEU A 213 1.23 3.00 -8.57
CA LEU A 213 0.19 2.46 -7.72
C LEU A 213 0.72 2.09 -6.31
N PRO A 214 0.39 2.86 -5.26
CA PRO A 214 0.84 2.59 -3.90
C PRO A 214 -0.05 1.55 -3.19
N VAL A 215 0.21 0.26 -3.41
CA VAL A 215 -0.51 -0.81 -2.71
C VAL A 215 0.20 -1.18 -1.41
N ILE A 216 -0.35 -0.78 -0.26
CA ILE A 216 0.12 -1.15 1.07
C ILE A 216 -0.36 -2.57 1.40
N SER A 217 0.51 -3.40 1.98
CA SER A 217 0.22 -4.83 2.21
C SER A 217 0.61 -5.39 3.57
N ASP A 218 1.30 -4.62 4.42
CA ASP A 218 1.74 -5.04 5.77
C ASP A 218 0.83 -4.58 6.91
N MET A 219 -0.32 -3.99 6.58
CA MET A 219 -1.29 -3.53 7.57
C MET A 219 -2.37 -4.57 7.85
N ARG A 220 -2.86 -4.55 9.08
CA ARG A 220 -3.98 -5.38 9.55
C ARG A 220 -5.28 -4.58 9.49
N LEU A 221 -6.29 -5.14 8.84
CA LEU A 221 -7.67 -4.64 8.92
C LEU A 221 -8.37 -5.29 10.13
N GLU A 222 -8.89 -4.47 11.05
CA GLU A 222 -9.70 -4.94 12.19
C GLU A 222 -11.16 -4.51 12.00
N VAL A 223 -12.10 -5.46 12.04
CA VAL A 223 -13.55 -5.22 11.89
C VAL A 223 -14.31 -6.08 12.89
N GLY A 224 -15.08 -5.46 13.78
CA GLY A 224 -15.91 -6.17 14.77
C GLY A 224 -15.13 -7.15 15.67
N GLY A 225 -13.84 -6.89 15.89
CA GLY A 225 -12.95 -7.78 16.66
C GLY A 225 -12.28 -8.88 15.85
N LEU A 226 -12.63 -9.07 14.57
CA LEU A 226 -11.90 -9.93 13.64
C LEU A 226 -10.67 -9.22 13.09
N SER A 227 -9.59 -9.97 12.87
CA SER A 227 -8.32 -9.47 12.31
C SER A 227 -8.02 -10.10 10.96
N PHE A 228 -7.94 -9.28 9.91
CA PHE A 228 -7.50 -9.67 8.57
C PHE A 228 -6.06 -9.21 8.38
N PHE A 229 -5.12 -10.16 8.43
CA PHE A 229 -3.67 -9.88 8.37
C PHE A 229 -3.14 -9.72 6.95
N ALA A 230 -3.86 -10.21 5.94
CA ALA A 230 -3.57 -9.96 4.54
C ALA A 230 -4.77 -9.23 3.91
N ALA A 231 -4.67 -7.91 3.88
CA ALA A 231 -5.72 -7.05 3.34
C ALA A 231 -5.12 -5.90 2.50
N PRO A 232 -4.38 -6.19 1.41
CA PRO A 232 -3.70 -5.15 0.65
C PRO A 232 -4.68 -4.12 0.08
N PHE A 233 -4.29 -2.85 0.12
CA PHE A 233 -5.12 -1.75 -0.35
C PHE A 233 -4.30 -0.62 -0.98
N ASN A 234 -4.94 0.15 -1.85
CA ASN A 234 -4.36 1.36 -2.41
C ASN A 234 -5.35 2.52 -2.44
N GLY A 235 -4.80 3.72 -2.42
CA GLY A 235 -5.38 4.92 -3.03
C GLY A 235 -4.49 5.35 -4.19
N TRP A 236 -4.26 6.65 -4.33
CA TRP A 236 -3.25 7.22 -5.21
C TRP A 236 -2.26 8.04 -4.40
N TYR A 237 -1.11 8.35 -5.00
CA TYR A 237 -0.08 9.15 -4.36
C TYR A 237 -0.51 10.61 -4.17
N MET A 238 -0.14 11.16 -3.02
CA MET A 238 0.13 12.59 -2.88
C MET A 238 1.57 12.89 -3.35
N LEU A 239 1.75 13.99 -4.08
CA LEU A 239 3.02 14.41 -4.69
C LEU A 239 4.24 14.28 -3.78
N THR A 240 4.09 14.75 -2.54
CA THR A 240 5.18 14.82 -1.56
C THR A 240 5.60 13.44 -1.05
N GLU A 241 4.76 12.41 -1.14
CA GLU A 241 5.16 11.04 -0.80
C GLU A 241 6.30 10.57 -1.71
N ILE A 242 6.22 10.87 -3.00
CA ILE A 242 7.28 10.52 -3.96
C ILE A 242 8.41 11.53 -3.86
N ALA A 243 8.14 12.80 -4.18
CA ALA A 243 9.18 13.81 -4.37
C ALA A 243 9.95 14.12 -3.08
N VAL A 244 9.25 14.27 -1.96
CA VAL A 244 9.86 14.67 -0.69
C VAL A 244 10.35 13.44 0.06
N ARG A 245 9.48 12.47 0.31
CA ARG A 245 9.81 11.33 1.18
C ARG A 245 10.66 10.28 0.46
N ASN A 246 10.20 9.75 -0.67
CA ASN A 246 10.89 8.64 -1.32
C ASN A 246 12.19 9.09 -2.00
N LEU A 247 12.12 10.17 -2.79
CA LEU A 247 13.25 10.67 -3.57
C LEU A 247 14.14 11.63 -2.77
N GLY A 248 13.53 12.49 -1.94
CA GLY A 248 14.23 13.57 -1.24
C GLY A 248 14.89 13.19 0.09
N ASP A 249 14.29 12.30 0.88
CA ASP A 249 14.81 11.99 2.23
C ASP A 249 16.22 11.40 2.18
N ALA A 250 17.08 11.87 3.09
CA ALA A 250 18.48 11.44 3.19
C ALA A 250 18.65 9.95 3.53
N HIS A 251 17.65 9.35 4.18
CA HIS A 251 17.62 7.93 4.53
C HIS A 251 16.87 7.07 3.48
N ARG A 252 16.49 7.67 2.35
CA ARG A 252 15.88 7.00 1.19
C ARG A 252 16.79 7.20 -0.02
N TYR A 253 16.25 7.59 -1.18
CA TYR A 253 17.08 7.77 -2.38
C TYR A 253 18.03 8.99 -2.31
N ASN A 254 17.75 9.96 -1.43
CA ASN A 254 18.63 11.12 -1.17
C ASN A 254 19.08 11.86 -2.44
N PHE A 255 18.13 12.17 -3.32
CA PHE A 255 18.41 12.79 -4.61
C PHE A 255 18.71 14.29 -4.56
N ILE A 256 18.40 14.96 -3.43
CA ILE A 256 18.56 16.40 -3.26
C ILE A 256 20.01 16.88 -3.50
N PRO A 257 21.07 16.30 -2.90
CA PRO A 257 22.44 16.73 -3.15
C PRO A 257 22.87 16.58 -4.61
N LYS A 258 22.42 15.52 -5.29
CA LYS A 258 22.76 15.25 -6.69
C LYS A 258 22.12 16.27 -7.63
N LEU A 259 20.85 16.61 -7.42
CA LEU A 259 20.19 17.68 -8.18
C LEU A 259 20.85 19.03 -7.91
N ALA A 260 21.20 19.32 -6.66
CA ALA A 260 21.85 20.58 -6.32
C ALA A 260 23.13 20.81 -7.12
N GLN A 261 23.95 19.76 -7.24
CA GLN A 261 25.19 19.79 -8.02
C GLN A 261 24.92 19.99 -9.52
N LEU A 262 23.96 19.24 -10.10
CA LEU A 262 23.64 19.32 -11.53
C LEU A 262 23.08 20.67 -11.94
N LEU A 263 22.30 21.30 -11.05
CA LEU A 263 21.65 22.59 -11.29
C LEU A 263 22.53 23.78 -10.86
N GLY A 264 23.74 23.53 -10.38
CA GLY A 264 24.68 24.59 -10.00
C GLY A 264 24.25 25.42 -8.79
N TYR A 265 23.44 24.85 -7.89
CA TYR A 265 23.04 25.54 -6.67
C TYR A 265 24.22 25.66 -5.69
N ASP A 266 24.34 26.82 -5.04
CA ASP A 266 25.30 27.01 -3.95
C ASP A 266 24.87 26.23 -2.70
N THR A 267 25.56 25.12 -2.45
CA THR A 267 25.31 24.22 -1.31
C THR A 267 26.12 24.56 -0.06
N SER A 268 26.92 25.63 -0.07
CA SER A 268 27.86 25.98 1.00
C SER A 268 27.19 26.31 2.33
N HIS A 269 25.98 26.88 2.32
CA HIS A 269 25.23 27.23 3.53
C HIS A 269 23.74 26.99 3.38
N THR A 270 23.08 26.54 4.44
CA THR A 270 21.62 26.37 4.52
C THR A 270 20.81 27.64 4.19
N LYS A 271 21.37 28.84 4.41
CA LYS A 271 20.69 30.13 4.16
C LYS A 271 20.49 30.43 2.67
N THR A 272 21.16 29.71 1.77
CA THR A 272 20.90 29.83 0.32
C THR A 272 19.58 29.16 -0.10
N LEU A 273 18.96 28.41 0.83
CA LEU A 273 17.72 27.64 0.65
C LEU A 273 17.81 26.65 -0.52
N TRP A 274 19.02 26.14 -0.78
CA TRP A 274 19.26 25.26 -1.92
C TRP A 274 18.47 23.96 -1.84
N ARG A 275 18.25 23.42 -0.63
CA ARG A 275 17.44 22.20 -0.44
C ARG A 275 15.98 22.45 -0.82
N ASP A 276 15.42 23.56 -0.36
CA ASP A 276 14.05 23.97 -0.64
C ASP A 276 13.86 24.18 -2.15
N LYS A 277 14.79 24.88 -2.80
CA LYS A 277 14.77 25.10 -4.26
C LYS A 277 14.83 23.79 -5.04
N VAL A 278 15.75 22.89 -4.68
CA VAL A 278 15.86 21.57 -5.32
C VAL A 278 14.60 20.72 -5.08
N LEU A 279 14.00 20.83 -3.90
CA LEU A 279 12.78 20.10 -3.58
C LEU A 279 11.61 20.55 -4.46
N VAL A 280 11.51 21.84 -4.77
CA VAL A 280 10.53 22.37 -5.73
C VAL A 280 10.75 21.74 -7.11
N VAL A 281 11.98 21.74 -7.62
CA VAL A 281 12.31 21.11 -8.92
C VAL A 281 11.94 19.62 -8.94
N LEU A 282 12.20 18.90 -7.83
CA LEU A 282 11.87 17.49 -7.70
C LEU A 282 10.35 17.25 -7.68
N MET A 283 9.59 18.14 -7.04
CA MET A 283 8.12 18.11 -7.06
C MET A 283 7.57 18.42 -8.46
N GLU A 284 8.10 19.42 -9.15
CA GLU A 284 7.72 19.77 -10.53
C GLU A 284 7.96 18.57 -11.46
N MET A 285 9.15 17.97 -11.39
CA MET A 285 9.51 16.79 -12.19
C MET A 285 8.52 15.62 -11.98
N VAL A 286 8.18 15.29 -10.73
CA VAL A 286 7.23 14.21 -10.43
C VAL A 286 5.83 14.57 -10.92
N LEU A 287 5.37 15.79 -10.66
CA LEU A 287 4.03 16.25 -11.05
C LEU A 287 3.86 16.22 -12.57
N GLU A 288 4.79 16.82 -13.32
CA GLU A 288 4.76 16.83 -14.78
C GLU A 288 4.78 15.41 -15.36
N SER A 289 5.60 14.53 -14.80
CA SER A 289 5.76 13.16 -15.29
C SER A 289 4.48 12.35 -15.12
N PHE A 290 3.82 12.44 -13.95
CA PHE A 290 2.54 11.78 -13.70
C PHE A 290 1.42 12.36 -14.57
N GLN A 291 1.36 13.68 -14.73
CA GLN A 291 0.38 14.34 -15.60
C GLN A 291 0.56 13.92 -17.06
N ARG A 292 1.79 13.90 -17.58
CA ARG A 292 2.11 13.47 -18.94
C ARG A 292 1.75 12.00 -19.18
N ALA A 293 1.96 11.15 -18.17
CA ALA A 293 1.57 9.74 -18.21
C ALA A 293 0.06 9.52 -18.06
N GLY A 294 -0.73 10.56 -17.79
CA GLY A 294 -2.17 10.44 -17.54
C GLY A 294 -2.52 9.70 -16.25
N VAL A 295 -1.62 9.72 -15.26
CA VAL A 295 -1.76 8.97 -14.00
C VAL A 295 -2.22 9.89 -12.87
N THR A 296 -3.20 9.43 -12.11
CA THR A 296 -3.76 10.17 -10.95
C THR A 296 -2.69 10.36 -9.87
N LEU A 297 -2.46 11.61 -9.52
CA LEU A 297 -1.64 12.06 -8.41
C LEU A 297 -2.24 13.38 -7.92
N VAL A 298 -2.29 13.58 -6.60
CA VAL A 298 -2.81 14.82 -6.00
C VAL A 298 -1.65 15.62 -5.42
N ASP A 299 -1.63 16.93 -5.63
CA ASP A 299 -0.68 17.80 -4.94
C ASP A 299 -1.08 17.99 -3.47
N HIS A 300 -0.14 18.42 -2.65
CA HIS A 300 -0.34 18.53 -1.21
C HIS A 300 -1.22 19.72 -0.80
N HIS A 301 -1.36 20.76 -1.62
CA HIS A 301 -2.27 21.87 -1.34
C HIS A 301 -3.72 21.43 -1.55
N THR A 302 -4.00 20.84 -2.72
CA THR A 302 -5.33 20.27 -3.02
C THR A 302 -5.73 19.20 -2.00
N ALA A 303 -4.82 18.29 -1.65
CA ALA A 303 -5.10 17.26 -0.65
C ALA A 303 -5.41 17.84 0.74
N SER A 304 -4.73 18.94 1.13
CA SER A 304 -4.97 19.62 2.41
C SER A 304 -6.28 20.39 2.43
N GLU A 305 -6.68 21.01 1.32
CA GLU A 305 -7.97 21.70 1.19
C GLU A 305 -9.16 20.73 1.21
N GLN A 306 -8.96 19.48 0.76
CA GLN A 306 -9.99 18.43 0.75
C GLN A 306 -10.20 17.74 2.11
N PHE A 307 -9.27 17.88 3.06
CA PHE A 307 -9.22 17.12 4.31
C PHE A 307 -9.98 17.77 5.47
#